data_AF-A0A3R7ED71-F1
#
_entry.id   AF-A0A3R7ED71-F1
#
_cell.length_a   1.000
_cell.length_b   1.000
_cell.length_c   1.000
_cell.angle_alpha   90.00
_cell.angle_beta   90.00
_cell.angle_gamma   90.00
#
_symmetry.space_group_name_H-M   'P 1'
#
loop_
_entity.id
_entity.type
_entity.pdbx_description
1 polymer ?
#
loop_
_entity_poly.entity_id
_entity_poly.type
_entity_poly.pdbx_seq_one_letter_code
_entity_poly.pdbx_strand_id
1 'polypeptide(L)'
;MRSPIAIVDVDRPDTWTRYRSGLCNSCAANCCTMPLEVQLPDLVRLGLIDPFEAEHVAPKLIARRLLKARLVDHYSPRHGLFTMARRADGDCGFLDAATRLCTVYERRPETCRLHPQTKSPRPGYCAYGARTLQRRG
;
A
#
# COMPACT_ATOMS: atom_id res chain seq x y z
N MET A 1 -5.84 2.32 34.80
CA MET A 1 -4.66 1.90 34.00
C MET A 1 -5.16 1.04 32.84
N ARG A 2 -5.14 1.56 31.61
CA ARG A 2 -5.53 0.77 30.43
C ARG A 2 -4.37 -0.15 30.09
N SER A 3 -4.61 -1.46 30.06
CA SER A 3 -3.64 -2.47 29.67
C SER A 3 -2.98 -2.06 28.33
N PRO A 4 -1.65 -1.97 28.22
CA PRO A 4 -0.97 -1.21 27.16
C PRO A 4 -0.85 -1.94 25.81
N ILE A 5 -1.50 -3.09 25.65
CA ILE A 5 -1.48 -3.83 24.39
C ILE A 5 -2.69 -3.39 23.58
N ALA A 6 -2.63 -2.17 23.03
CA ALA A 6 -3.53 -1.79 21.95
C ALA A 6 -3.13 -2.60 20.71
N ILE A 7 -3.78 -3.75 20.51
CA ILE A 7 -3.69 -4.49 19.26
C ILE A 7 -4.28 -3.59 18.18
N VAL A 8 -3.47 -3.22 17.19
CA VAL A 8 -3.94 -2.49 16.02
C VAL A 8 -4.61 -3.45 15.07
N ASP A 9 -5.85 -3.12 14.71
CA ASP A 9 -6.64 -3.82 13.71
C ASP A 9 -6.70 -2.95 12.45
N VAL A 10 -6.22 -3.51 11.33
CA VAL A 10 -6.10 -2.80 10.05
C VAL A 10 -7.45 -2.40 9.47
N ASP A 11 -8.51 -3.16 9.77
CA ASP A 11 -9.86 -2.92 9.27
C ASP A 11 -10.68 -2.03 10.22
N ARG A 12 -10.10 -1.66 11.37
CA ARG A 12 -10.72 -0.79 12.39
C ARG A 12 -9.91 0.48 12.62
N PRO A 13 -10.11 1.53 11.81
CA PRO A 13 -9.36 2.78 11.92
C PRO A 13 -9.41 3.45 13.30
N ASP A 14 -10.42 3.18 14.13
CA ASP A 14 -10.53 3.64 15.52
C ASP A 14 -9.38 3.12 16.41
N THR A 15 -8.81 1.96 16.08
CA THR A 15 -7.68 1.34 16.79
C THR A 15 -6.31 1.89 16.38
N TRP A 16 -6.26 2.70 15.31
CA TRP A 16 -5.01 3.17 14.74
C TRP A 16 -4.28 4.17 15.64
N THR A 17 -2.95 4.16 15.56
CA THR A 17 -2.08 5.01 16.37
C THR A 17 -1.88 6.37 15.72
N ARG A 18 -1.88 7.45 16.49
CA ARG A 18 -1.56 8.79 15.99
C ARG A 18 -0.18 8.79 15.32
N TYR A 19 -0.12 9.28 14.08
CA TYR A 19 1.10 9.27 13.29
C TYR A 19 2.17 10.21 13.89
N ARG A 20 3.42 9.76 13.81
CA ARG A 20 4.63 10.55 14.02
C ARG A 20 5.72 10.03 13.07
N SER A 21 6.65 10.90 12.70
CA SER A 21 7.78 10.49 11.86
C SER A 21 8.57 9.34 12.51
N GLY A 22 9.07 8.42 11.70
CA GLY A 22 9.87 7.27 12.14
C GLY A 22 9.10 6.01 12.54
N LEU A 23 7.76 6.02 12.59
CA LEU A 23 6.97 4.82 12.92
C LEU A 23 7.26 3.62 12.02
N CYS A 24 7.54 3.83 10.73
CA CYS A 24 7.83 2.74 9.80
C CYS A 24 9.09 1.93 10.17
N ASN A 25 10.04 2.52 10.91
CA ASN A 25 11.33 1.89 11.23
C ASN A 25 11.19 0.67 12.16
N SER A 26 10.13 0.63 12.97
CA SER A 26 9.83 -0.48 13.89
C SER A 26 8.49 -1.17 13.60
N CYS A 27 7.86 -0.84 12.48
CA CYS A 27 6.55 -1.36 12.10
C CYS A 27 6.65 -2.78 11.52
N ALA A 28 5.56 -3.54 11.63
CA ALA A 28 5.31 -4.80 10.92
C ALA A 28 4.79 -4.60 9.47
N ALA A 29 4.71 -3.33 9.03
CA ALA A 29 4.25 -2.91 7.70
C ALA A 29 2.78 -3.23 7.39
N ASN A 30 1.90 -3.12 8.38
CA ASN A 30 0.45 -3.29 8.24
C ASN A 30 -0.17 -2.46 7.09
N CYS A 31 0.31 -1.24 6.82
CA CYS A 31 -0.21 -0.48 5.69
C CYS A 31 0.13 -1.10 4.32
N CYS A 32 1.17 -1.93 4.25
CA CYS A 32 1.53 -2.70 3.07
C CYS A 32 0.77 -4.02 2.96
N THR A 33 -0.11 -4.37 3.91
CA THR A 33 -1.04 -5.51 3.79
C THR A 33 -2.43 -5.08 3.34
N MET A 34 -2.68 -3.77 3.28
CA MET A 34 -3.96 -3.20 2.85
C MET A 34 -4.07 -3.20 1.31
N PRO A 35 -5.30 -3.21 0.77
CA PRO A 35 -5.54 -2.94 -0.65
C PRO A 35 -4.93 -1.60 -1.06
N LEU A 36 -4.22 -1.59 -2.19
CA LEU A 36 -3.57 -0.42 -2.74
C LEU A 36 -4.18 -0.09 -4.09
N GLU A 37 -4.95 0.99 -4.13
CA GLU A 37 -5.46 1.57 -5.36
C GLU A 37 -4.53 2.69 -5.84
N VAL A 38 -4.22 2.67 -7.14
CA VAL A 38 -3.32 3.60 -7.80
C VAL A 38 -3.92 4.11 -9.11
N GLN A 39 -3.45 5.27 -9.55
CA GLN A 39 -3.83 5.86 -10.85
C GLN A 39 -2.79 5.54 -11.93
N LEU A 40 -3.12 5.83 -13.20
CA LEU A 40 -2.19 5.60 -14.32
C LEU A 40 -0.79 6.23 -14.12
N PRO A 41 -0.64 7.49 -13.63
CA PRO A 41 0.68 8.08 -13.39
C PRO A 41 1.50 7.35 -12.32
N ASP A 42 0.83 6.69 -11.37
CA ASP A 42 1.51 5.88 -10.36
C ASP A 42 2.10 4.60 -10.96
N LEU A 43 1.47 4.03 -11.99
CA LEU A 43 2.03 2.88 -12.71
C LEU A 43 3.33 3.25 -13.42
N VAL A 44 3.40 4.45 -14.01
CA VAL A 44 4.63 5.01 -14.58
C VAL A 44 5.67 5.21 -13.50
N ARG A 45 5.29 5.84 -12.39
CA ARG A 45 6.18 6.10 -11.25
C ARG A 45 6.77 4.82 -10.65
N LEU A 46 5.98 3.76 -10.58
CA LEU A 46 6.40 2.42 -10.15
C LEU A 46 7.26 1.70 -11.20
N GLY A 47 7.31 2.19 -12.44
CA GLY A 47 8.03 1.59 -13.55
C GLY A 47 7.36 0.34 -14.12
N LEU A 48 6.04 0.20 -13.94
CA LEU A 48 5.27 -0.93 -14.47
C LEU A 48 4.83 -0.72 -15.92
N ILE A 49 4.76 0.54 -16.32
CA ILE A 49 4.49 1.03 -17.67
C ILE A 49 5.44 2.20 -17.94
N ASP A 50 5.73 2.48 -19.19
CA ASP A 50 6.49 3.67 -19.57
C ASP A 50 5.54 4.88 -19.85
N PRO A 51 6.07 6.12 -19.86
CA PRO A 51 5.26 7.31 -20.11
C PRO A 51 4.58 7.32 -21.48
N PHE A 52 5.25 6.77 -22.52
CA PHE A 52 4.70 6.76 -23.87
C PHE A 52 3.50 5.82 -23.96
N GLU A 53 3.56 4.64 -23.33
CA GLU A 53 2.43 3.73 -23.17
C GLU A 53 1.26 4.43 -22.46
N ALA A 54 1.54 5.18 -21.39
CA ALA A 54 0.51 5.89 -20.63
C ALA A 54 -0.24 6.97 -21.45
N GLU A 55 0.44 7.58 -22.42
CA GLU A 55 -0.14 8.62 -23.30
C GLU A 55 -0.88 8.04 -24.51
N HIS A 56 -0.41 6.91 -25.06
CA HIS A 56 -0.86 6.42 -26.37
C HIS A 56 -1.70 5.14 -26.30
N VAL A 57 -1.73 4.44 -25.16
CA VAL A 57 -2.47 3.18 -25.01
C VAL A 57 -3.68 3.39 -24.11
N ALA A 58 -4.85 2.95 -24.57
CA ALA A 58 -6.07 3.02 -23.78
C ALA A 58 -5.90 2.29 -22.43
N PRO A 59 -6.28 2.89 -21.28
CA PRO A 59 -6.08 2.30 -19.95
C PRO A 59 -6.64 0.89 -19.77
N LYS A 60 -7.73 0.54 -20.48
CA LYS A 60 -8.29 -0.82 -20.49
C LYS A 60 -7.33 -1.87 -21.07
N LEU A 61 -6.54 -1.53 -22.09
CA LEU A 61 -5.57 -2.44 -22.69
C LEU A 61 -4.35 -2.63 -21.77
N ILE A 62 -3.88 -1.53 -21.17
CA ILE A 62 -2.85 -1.57 -20.12
C ILE A 62 -3.30 -2.47 -18.97
N ALA A 63 -4.52 -2.26 -18.45
CA ALA A 63 -5.09 -3.08 -17.39
C ALA A 63 -5.11 -4.57 -17.75
N ARG A 64 -5.56 -4.94 -18.95
CA ARG A 64 -5.58 -6.35 -19.41
C ARG A 64 -4.18 -6.97 -19.40
N ARG A 65 -3.16 -6.23 -19.85
CA ARG A 65 -1.75 -6.67 -19.83
C ARG A 65 -1.25 -6.88 -18.40
N LEU A 66 -1.50 -5.90 -17.52
CA LEU A 66 -1.05 -5.95 -16.13
C LEU A 66 -1.76 -7.04 -15.30
N LEU A 67 -3.06 -7.28 -15.56
CA LEU A 67 -3.82 -8.39 -14.97
C LEU A 67 -3.21 -9.74 -15.37
N LYS A 68 -2.90 -9.93 -16.66
CA LYS A 68 -2.24 -11.15 -17.16
C LYS A 68 -0.86 -11.35 -16.53
N ALA A 69 -0.13 -10.26 -16.28
CA ALA A 69 1.16 -10.28 -15.61
C ALA A 69 1.07 -10.42 -14.08
N ARG A 70 -0.14 -10.44 -13.50
CA ARG A 70 -0.38 -10.46 -12.05
C ARG A 70 0.29 -9.31 -11.30
N LEU A 71 0.34 -8.14 -11.93
CA LEU A 71 0.83 -6.90 -11.33
C LEU A 71 -0.31 -6.08 -10.70
N VAL A 72 -1.54 -6.26 -11.21
CA VAL A 72 -2.77 -5.68 -10.67
C VAL A 72 -3.80 -6.81 -10.52
N ASP A 73 -4.67 -6.71 -9.52
CA ASP A 73 -5.77 -7.66 -9.28
C ASP A 73 -7.08 -7.19 -9.92
N HIS A 74 -7.26 -5.88 -10.04
CA HIS A 74 -8.50 -5.28 -10.54
C HIS A 74 -8.24 -3.93 -11.21
N TYR A 75 -9.11 -3.56 -12.16
CA TYR A 75 -9.16 -2.24 -12.77
C TYR A 75 -10.60 -1.75 -12.79
N SER A 76 -10.84 -0.56 -12.27
CA SER A 76 -12.14 0.12 -12.28
C SER A 76 -12.16 1.17 -13.40
N PRO A 77 -12.81 0.90 -14.55
CA PRO A 77 -12.88 1.86 -15.65
C PRO A 77 -13.64 3.14 -15.29
N ARG A 78 -14.61 3.03 -14.37
CA ARG A 78 -15.42 4.16 -13.90
C ARG A 78 -14.56 5.21 -13.19
N HIS A 79 -13.58 4.77 -12.41
CA HIS A 79 -12.76 5.65 -11.57
C HIS A 79 -11.32 5.80 -12.08
N GLY A 80 -10.92 5.02 -13.10
CA GLY A 80 -9.55 5.02 -13.60
C GLY A 80 -8.54 4.45 -12.60
N LEU A 81 -8.99 3.61 -11.67
CA LEU A 81 -8.18 3.07 -10.58
C LEU A 81 -7.75 1.63 -10.87
N PHE A 82 -6.49 1.34 -10.55
CA PHE A 82 -5.89 0.02 -10.60
C PHE A 82 -5.65 -0.46 -9.18
N THR A 83 -6.17 -1.64 -8.83
CA THR A 83 -5.89 -2.29 -7.55
C THR A 83 -4.63 -3.14 -7.73
N MET A 84 -3.55 -2.79 -7.05
CA MET A 84 -2.28 -3.51 -7.11
C MET A 84 -2.42 -4.94 -6.60
N ALA A 85 -1.73 -5.87 -7.26
CA ALA A 85 -1.73 -7.26 -6.84
C ALA A 85 -1.02 -7.43 -5.50
N ARG A 86 -1.55 -8.33 -4.67
CA ARG A 86 -0.90 -8.76 -3.42
C ARG A 86 -0.31 -10.15 -3.58
N ARG A 87 0.72 -10.41 -2.79
CA ARG A 87 1.30 -11.74 -2.60
C ARG A 87 0.28 -12.64 -1.90
N ALA A 88 0.52 -13.95 -1.96
CA ALA A 88 -0.37 -14.94 -1.36
C ALA A 88 -0.51 -14.80 0.17
N ASP A 89 0.50 -14.22 0.83
CA ASP A 89 0.53 -13.88 2.25
C ASP A 89 -0.24 -12.57 2.57
N GLY A 90 -0.81 -11.90 1.57
CA GLY A 90 -1.52 -10.64 1.72
C GLY A 90 -0.60 -9.41 1.71
N ASP A 91 0.71 -9.56 1.55
CA ASP A 91 1.62 -8.42 1.46
C ASP A 91 1.59 -7.76 0.07
N CYS A 92 1.87 -6.46 0.04
CA CYS A 92 2.20 -5.75 -1.18
C CYS A 92 3.41 -6.40 -1.88
N GLY A 93 3.36 -6.51 -3.20
CA GLY A 93 4.47 -7.06 -4.00
C GLY A 93 5.80 -6.31 -3.85
N PHE A 94 5.78 -5.06 -3.39
CA PHE A 94 6.97 -4.24 -3.14
C PHE A 94 7.44 -4.25 -1.67
N LEU A 95 6.92 -5.13 -0.83
CA LEU A 95 7.35 -5.24 0.56
C LEU A 95 8.50 -6.23 0.67
N ASP A 96 9.61 -5.78 1.24
CA ASP A 96 10.73 -6.66 1.56
C ASP A 96 10.36 -7.60 2.72
N ALA A 97 10.47 -8.90 2.49
CA ALA A 97 10.00 -9.92 3.43
C ALA A 97 10.77 -9.91 4.76
N ALA A 98 12.06 -9.56 4.75
CA ALA A 98 12.92 -9.62 5.93
C ALA A 98 12.86 -8.31 6.72
N THR A 99 13.08 -7.18 6.04
CA THR A 99 13.17 -5.85 6.66
C THR A 99 11.82 -5.23 6.93
N ARG A 100 10.74 -5.71 6.28
CA ARG A 100 9.39 -5.11 6.30
C ARG A 100 9.40 -3.64 5.87
N LEU A 101 10.31 -3.27 4.98
CA LEU A 101 10.38 -1.96 4.36
C LEU A 101 9.97 -2.06 2.90
N CYS A 102 9.37 -0.98 2.38
CA CYS A 102 9.01 -0.92 0.96
C CYS A 102 10.28 -0.79 0.11
N THR A 103 10.45 -1.68 -0.88
CA THR A 103 11.60 -1.71 -1.79
C THR A 103 11.59 -0.59 -2.83
N VAL A 104 10.45 0.07 -3.01
CA VAL A 104 10.27 1.18 -3.97
C VAL A 104 10.01 2.51 -3.25
N TYR A 105 10.63 2.75 -2.09
CA TYR A 105 10.29 3.87 -1.20
C TYR A 105 10.25 5.24 -1.91
N GLU A 106 11.21 5.50 -2.79
CA GLU A 106 11.36 6.73 -3.59
C GLU A 106 10.42 6.80 -4.79
N ARG A 107 9.84 5.66 -5.19
CA ARG A 107 8.92 5.48 -6.33
C ARG A 107 7.51 5.11 -5.89
N ARG A 108 7.21 5.17 -4.58
CA ARG A 108 5.88 4.86 -4.03
C ARG A 108 4.79 5.64 -4.76
N PRO A 109 3.61 5.05 -4.94
CA PRO A 109 2.47 5.75 -5.50
C PRO A 109 2.01 6.85 -4.56
N GLU A 110 1.23 7.80 -5.08
CA GLU A 110 0.70 8.92 -4.31
C GLU A 110 -0.02 8.45 -3.04
N THR A 111 -0.89 7.43 -3.16
CA THR A 111 -1.61 6.82 -2.02
C THR A 111 -0.67 6.45 -0.88
N CYS A 112 0.47 5.82 -1.15
CA CYS A 112 1.42 5.40 -0.12
C CYS A 112 2.29 6.55 0.42
N ARG A 113 2.58 7.58 -0.38
CA ARG A 113 3.38 8.74 0.06
C ARG A 113 2.61 9.64 1.01
N LEU A 114 1.33 9.82 0.69
CA LEU A 114 0.41 10.68 1.42
C LEU A 114 -0.28 9.96 2.59
N HIS A 115 -0.06 8.64 2.72
CA HIS A 115 -0.48 7.89 3.88
C HIS A 115 0.54 8.04 5.03
N PRO A 116 0.09 8.27 6.28
CA PRO A 116 -1.31 8.36 6.72
C PRO A 116 -1.89 9.79 6.76
N GLN A 117 -1.16 10.81 6.32
CA GLN A 117 -1.53 12.20 6.57
C GLN A 117 -2.83 12.60 5.88
N THR A 118 -2.98 12.30 4.59
CA THR A 118 -4.14 12.71 3.78
C THR A 118 -4.81 11.55 3.04
N LYS A 119 -4.07 10.53 2.61
CA LYS A 119 -4.62 9.33 1.95
C LYS A 119 -4.75 8.18 2.96
N SER A 120 -5.73 8.31 3.85
CA SER A 120 -6.02 7.36 4.93
C SER A 120 -7.52 7.36 5.26
N PRO A 121 -8.12 6.21 5.59
CA PRO A 121 -9.47 6.17 6.17
C PRO A 121 -9.59 7.00 7.45
N ARG A 122 -8.47 7.19 8.15
CA ARG A 122 -8.36 8.08 9.31
C ARG A 122 -7.12 8.99 9.16
N PRO A 123 -7.28 10.17 8.56
CA PRO A 123 -6.18 11.11 8.34
C PRO A 123 -5.39 11.42 9.62
N GLY A 124 -4.06 11.34 9.54
CA GLY A 124 -3.16 11.56 10.68
C GLY A 124 -2.99 10.37 11.63
N TYR A 125 -3.63 9.23 11.34
CA TYR A 125 -3.50 7.99 12.11
C TYR A 125 -3.00 6.85 11.23
N CYS A 126 -2.09 6.03 11.77
CA CYS A 126 -1.44 4.93 11.09
C CYS A 126 -1.86 3.61 11.74
N ALA A 127 -2.07 2.58 10.92
CA ALA A 127 -2.21 1.19 11.35
C ALA A 127 -0.88 0.61 11.91
N TYR A 128 -0.08 1.38 12.63
CA TYR A 128 1.22 0.98 13.15
C TYR A 128 1.09 -0.24 14.09
N GLY A 129 1.66 -1.37 13.68
CA GLY A 129 1.89 -2.53 14.55
C GLY A 129 3.37 -2.65 14.85
N ALA A 130 3.77 -2.62 16.13
CA ALA A 130 5.17 -2.83 16.49
C ALA A 130 5.62 -4.25 16.14
N ARG A 131 6.71 -4.38 15.39
CA ARG A 131 7.26 -5.68 14.95
C ARG A 131 7.60 -6.60 16.12
N THR A 132 8.01 -6.01 17.25
CA THR A 132 8.31 -6.75 18.49
C THR A 132 7.09 -7.39 19.12
N LEU A 133 5.88 -6.87 18.87
CA LEU A 133 4.63 -7.35 19.46
C LEU A 133 3.93 -8.41 18.60
N GLN A 134 4.17 -8.44 17.28
CA GLN A 134 3.57 -9.45 16.39
C GLN A 134 4.27 -10.82 16.42
N ARG A 135 5.34 -10.97 17.21
CA ARG A 135 6.05 -12.25 17.40
C ARG A 135 5.37 -13.25 18.34
N ARG A 136 4.15 -12.96 18.83
CA ARG A 136 3.35 -13.92 19.60
C ARG A 136 2.30 -14.47 18.64
N GLY A 137 2.60 -15.67 18.13
CA GLY A 137 1.79 -16.39 17.15
C GLY A 137 0.40 -16.76 17.62
#